data_AF-A0A9D5VM26-F1
#
_entry.id   AF-A0A9D5VM26-F1
#
_cell.length_a   1.000
_cell.length_b   1.000
_cell.length_c   1.000
_cell.angle_alpha   90.00
_cell.angle_beta   90.00
_cell.angle_gamma   90.00
#
_symmetry.space_group_name_H-M   'P 1'
#
loop_
_entity.id
_entity.type
_entity.pdbx_description
1 polymer ?
#
loop_
_entity_poly.entity_id
_entity_poly.type
_entity_poly.pdbx_seq_one_letter_code
_entity_poly.pdbx_strand_id
1 'polypeptide(L)'
;MSPKGFSINQYKLYDEMLSMELKRIFKQLIKENETSVAKVSKATKIPTQALHNWLTGVEPKSFTQVKRVADFFQVSLDYLCFGIQKESGSARSDFSARKDHAETIQKYNDEINAGIFEVVLRRVKRD
;
A
#
# COMPACT_ATOMS: atom_id res chain seq x y z
N MET A 1 -16.74 36.25 -15.96
CA MET A 1 -16.60 34.97 -15.24
C MET A 1 -15.41 34.23 -15.81
N SER A 2 -14.29 34.24 -15.08
CA SER A 2 -13.15 33.32 -15.19
C SER A 2 -12.46 33.34 -13.82
N PRO A 3 -12.31 32.22 -13.11
CA PRO A 3 -11.56 32.23 -11.85
C PRO A 3 -10.08 32.44 -12.15
N LYS A 4 -9.53 33.55 -11.65
CA LYS A 4 -8.11 33.89 -11.70
C LYS A 4 -7.33 32.98 -10.73
N GLY A 5 -6.28 32.32 -11.24
CA GLY A 5 -5.07 31.97 -10.50
C GLY A 5 -5.18 30.90 -9.40
N PHE A 6 -5.31 29.62 -9.78
CA PHE A 6 -4.94 28.52 -8.88
C PHE A 6 -3.42 28.29 -8.97
N SER A 7 -2.72 28.58 -7.87
CA SER A 7 -1.26 28.68 -7.78
C SER A 7 -0.54 27.35 -8.05
N ILE A 8 0.48 27.41 -8.91
CA ILE A 8 1.41 26.30 -9.28
C ILE A 8 2.18 25.77 -8.05
N ASN A 9 2.31 26.56 -6.99
CA ASN A 9 3.10 26.22 -5.80
C ASN A 9 2.52 25.09 -4.95
N GLN A 10 1.18 24.92 -4.92
CA GLN A 10 0.57 23.86 -4.12
C GLN A 10 0.95 22.47 -4.64
N TYR A 11 0.97 22.29 -5.96
CA TYR A 11 1.34 21.01 -6.58
C TYR A 11 2.82 20.69 -6.43
N LYS A 12 3.68 21.71 -6.40
CA LYS A 12 5.11 21.51 -6.14
C LYS A 12 5.39 21.00 -4.73
N LEU A 13 4.67 21.54 -3.73
CA LEU A 13 4.71 21.03 -2.35
C LEU A 13 4.15 19.62 -2.25
N TYR A 14 3.04 19.31 -2.93
CA TYR A 14 2.52 17.94 -2.99
C TYR A 14 3.49 16.98 -3.66
N ASP A 15 4.17 17.38 -4.74
CA ASP A 15 5.16 16.55 -5.44
C ASP A 15 6.40 16.30 -4.58
N GLU A 16 6.85 17.32 -3.84
CA GLU A 16 7.93 17.18 -2.84
C GLU A 16 7.53 16.25 -1.68
N MET A 17 6.27 16.32 -1.24
CA MET A 17 5.68 15.44 -0.22
C MET A 17 5.37 14.03 -0.71
N LEU A 18 5.08 13.84 -2.02
CA LEU A 18 4.78 12.55 -2.64
C LEU A 18 6.03 11.88 -3.24
N SER A 19 7.21 12.47 -3.01
CA SER A 19 8.47 11.95 -3.51
C SER A 19 8.72 10.53 -3.00
N MET A 20 9.30 9.70 -3.87
CA MET A 20 9.50 8.29 -3.59
C MET A 20 10.64 8.09 -2.56
N GLU A 21 10.27 7.71 -1.34
CA GLU A 21 11.13 7.43 -0.18
C GLU A 21 11.86 6.06 -0.25
N LEU A 22 11.74 5.35 -1.38
CA LEU A 22 12.21 3.98 -1.56
C LEU A 22 13.65 3.78 -1.11
N LYS A 23 14.57 4.65 -1.52
CA LYS A 23 16.00 4.53 -1.19
C LYS A 23 16.22 4.44 0.31
N ARG A 24 15.62 5.36 1.07
CA ARG A 24 15.82 5.47 2.52
C ARG A 24 15.22 4.25 3.21
N ILE A 25 13.98 3.90 2.86
CA ILE A 25 13.23 2.81 3.50
C ILE A 25 13.84 1.45 3.15
N PHE A 26 14.24 1.24 1.90
CA PHE A 26 14.90 0.00 1.50
C PHE A 26 16.24 -0.19 2.23
N LYS A 27 17.04 0.87 2.37
CA LYS A 27 18.29 0.83 3.16
C LYS A 27 18.03 0.51 4.63
N GLN A 28 16.98 1.09 5.21
CA GLN A 28 16.53 0.80 6.57
C GLN A 28 16.13 -0.67 6.73
N LEU A 29 15.27 -1.18 5.85
CA LEU A 29 14.80 -2.57 5.88
C LEU A 29 15.95 -3.59 5.75
N ILE A 30 16.95 -3.32 4.90
CA ILE A 30 18.15 -4.16 4.79
C ILE A 30 18.88 -4.25 6.14
N LYS A 31 19.04 -3.11 6.82
CA LYS A 31 19.74 -3.03 8.12
C LYS A 31 18.94 -3.71 9.23
N GLU A 32 17.65 -3.42 9.35
CA GLU A 32 16.78 -3.96 10.41
C GLU A 32 16.58 -5.48 10.31
N ASN A 33 16.57 -6.02 9.09
CA ASN A 33 16.43 -7.46 8.85
C ASN A 33 17.77 -8.20 8.78
N GLU A 34 18.89 -7.53 9.11
CA GLU A 34 20.25 -8.07 9.06
C GLU A 34 20.54 -8.86 7.76
N THR A 35 20.07 -8.32 6.64
CA THR A 35 20.15 -8.97 5.33
C THR A 35 21.11 -8.21 4.41
N SER A 36 21.26 -8.69 3.18
CA SER A 36 22.09 -8.07 2.16
C SER A 36 21.36 -7.96 0.84
N VAL A 37 21.78 -7.03 -0.01
CA VAL A 37 21.22 -6.86 -1.37
C VAL A 37 21.31 -8.16 -2.17
N ALA A 38 22.39 -8.92 -2.01
CA ALA A 38 22.55 -10.24 -2.65
C ALA A 38 21.50 -11.26 -2.18
N LYS A 39 21.18 -11.28 -0.88
CA LYS A 39 20.14 -12.17 -0.34
C LYS A 39 18.74 -11.75 -0.82
N VAL A 40 18.45 -10.45 -0.83
CA VAL A 40 17.19 -9.90 -1.38
C VAL A 40 17.06 -10.25 -2.86
N SER A 41 18.13 -10.05 -3.65
CA SER A 41 18.20 -10.39 -5.08
C SER A 41 17.89 -11.88 -5.31
N LYS A 42 18.51 -12.78 -4.55
CA LYS A 42 18.28 -14.24 -4.67
C LYS A 42 16.83 -14.64 -4.38
N ALA A 43 16.22 -14.04 -3.35
CA ALA A 43 14.86 -14.34 -2.92
C ALA A 43 13.81 -13.74 -3.88
N THR A 44 13.99 -12.48 -4.27
CA THR A 44 13.05 -11.73 -5.11
C THR A 44 13.28 -11.93 -6.60
N LYS A 45 14.36 -12.62 -7.00
CA LYS A 45 14.78 -12.79 -8.42
C LYS A 45 14.90 -11.46 -9.18
N ILE A 46 15.24 -10.39 -8.47
CA ILE A 46 15.52 -9.07 -9.05
C ILE A 46 17.04 -8.94 -9.20
N PRO A 47 17.56 -8.49 -10.36
CA PRO A 47 18.99 -8.31 -10.54
C PRO A 47 19.59 -7.43 -9.44
N THR A 48 20.71 -7.87 -8.87
CA THR A 48 21.42 -7.13 -7.80
C THR A 48 21.73 -5.70 -8.21
N GLN A 49 22.08 -5.48 -9.48
CA GLN A 49 22.32 -4.14 -10.04
C GLN A 49 21.09 -3.22 -9.92
N ALA A 50 19.89 -3.74 -10.19
CA ALA A 50 18.66 -2.96 -10.08
C ALA A 50 18.42 -2.52 -8.63
N LEU A 51 18.64 -3.42 -7.67
CA LEU A 51 18.51 -3.10 -6.25
C LEU A 51 19.56 -2.06 -5.79
N HIS A 52 20.81 -2.16 -6.28
CA HIS A 52 21.82 -1.14 -6.01
C HIS A 52 21.46 0.23 -6.59
N ASN A 53 20.90 0.26 -7.80
CA ASN A 53 20.42 1.51 -8.41
C ASN A 53 19.34 2.17 -7.53
N TRP A 54 18.45 1.39 -6.92
CA TRP A 54 17.45 1.95 -5.98
C TRP A 54 18.11 2.53 -4.72
N LEU A 55 19.17 1.90 -4.24
CA LEU A 55 19.95 2.41 -3.09
C LEU A 55 20.77 3.67 -3.43
N THR A 56 21.03 3.96 -4.70
CA THR A 56 21.64 5.23 -5.12
C THR A 56 20.60 6.33 -5.35
N GLY A 57 19.33 5.97 -5.56
CA GLY A 57 18.21 6.89 -5.75
C GLY A 57 17.63 6.88 -7.16
N VAL A 58 18.03 5.90 -7.98
CA VAL A 58 17.42 5.68 -9.29
C VAL A 58 16.06 5.01 -9.09
N GLU A 59 15.03 5.58 -9.69
CA GLU A 59 13.67 5.06 -9.58
C GLU A 59 13.52 3.66 -10.21
N PRO A 60 12.70 2.78 -9.61
CA PRO A 60 12.36 1.50 -10.22
C PRO A 60 11.59 1.67 -11.53
N LYS A 61 12.02 0.95 -12.56
CA LYS A 61 11.31 0.90 -13.85
C LYS A 61 10.12 -0.06 -13.85
N SER A 62 10.00 -0.89 -12.81
CA SER A 62 9.01 -1.96 -12.76
C SER A 62 8.34 -2.02 -11.39
N PHE A 63 7.08 -1.62 -11.34
CA PHE A 63 6.25 -1.71 -10.15
C PHE A 63 6.15 -3.14 -9.60
N THR A 64 6.08 -4.14 -10.48
CA THR A 64 6.08 -5.56 -10.10
C THR A 64 7.33 -5.94 -9.30
N GLN A 65 8.50 -5.40 -9.64
CA GLN A 65 9.72 -5.63 -8.87
C GLN A 65 9.63 -4.98 -7.48
N VAL A 66 9.13 -3.75 -7.40
CA VAL A 66 8.96 -3.05 -6.11
C VAL A 66 8.02 -3.83 -5.19
N LYS A 67 6.90 -4.34 -5.74
CA LYS A 67 5.96 -5.19 -4.99
C LYS A 67 6.64 -6.44 -4.44
N ARG A 68 7.46 -7.14 -5.24
CA ARG A 68 8.17 -8.34 -4.76
C ARG A 68 9.15 -8.05 -3.62
N VAL A 69 9.75 -6.85 -3.60
CA VAL A 69 10.58 -6.42 -2.48
C VAL A 69 9.74 -6.10 -1.25
N ALA A 70 8.59 -5.42 -1.43
CA ALA A 70 7.66 -5.17 -0.33
C ALA A 70 7.17 -6.48 0.30
N ASP A 71 6.78 -7.46 -0.53
CA ASP A 71 6.35 -8.79 -0.10
C ASP A 71 7.49 -9.53 0.64
N PHE A 72 8.74 -9.43 0.17
CA PHE A 72 9.90 -10.03 0.84
C PHE A 72 10.12 -9.49 2.26
N PHE A 73 9.94 -8.19 2.47
CA PHE A 73 10.05 -7.56 3.79
C PHE A 73 8.73 -7.55 4.59
N GLN A 74 7.66 -8.12 4.03
CA GLN A 74 6.32 -8.13 4.63
C GLN A 74 5.80 -6.73 4.99
N VAL A 75 6.13 -5.73 4.18
CA VAL A 75 5.64 -4.35 4.32
C VAL A 75 4.65 -4.01 3.21
N SER A 76 3.84 -2.98 3.42
CA SER A 76 3.01 -2.46 2.34
C SER A 76 3.89 -1.80 1.28
N LEU A 77 3.41 -1.83 0.03
CA LEU A 77 4.06 -1.10 -1.04
C LEU A 77 4.07 0.41 -0.76
N ASP A 78 2.98 0.94 -0.22
CA ASP A 78 2.83 2.36 0.15
C ASP A 78 3.90 2.76 1.18
N TYR A 79 4.16 1.89 2.16
CA TYR A 79 5.24 2.09 3.11
C TYR A 79 6.59 2.07 2.41
N LEU A 80 6.86 1.04 1.60
CA LEU A 80 8.15 0.92 0.92
C LEU A 80 8.45 2.13 0.01
N CYS A 81 7.45 2.65 -0.69
CA CYS A 81 7.62 3.74 -1.65
C CYS A 81 7.52 5.13 -1.05
N PHE A 82 6.69 5.35 -0.03
CA PHE A 82 6.32 6.70 0.44
C PHE A 82 6.40 6.86 1.96
N GLY A 83 6.78 5.81 2.70
CA GLY A 83 6.83 5.85 4.16
C GLY A 83 5.46 5.91 4.84
N ILE A 84 4.37 5.71 4.09
CA ILE A 84 3.01 5.75 4.61
C ILE A 84 2.74 4.44 5.36
N GLN A 85 2.75 4.50 6.69
CA GLN A 85 2.32 3.39 7.53
C GLN A 85 0.79 3.30 7.48
N LYS A 86 0.26 2.11 7.19
CA LYS A 86 -1.17 1.87 7.38
C LYS A 86 -1.40 1.70 8.87
N GLU A 87 -2.27 2.53 9.40
CA GLU A 87 -2.72 2.45 10.78
C GLU A 87 -3.28 1.05 11.02
N SER A 88 -2.86 0.41 12.11
CA SER A 88 -3.11 -1.01 12.41
C SER A 88 -4.59 -1.41 12.57
N GLY A 89 -5.52 -0.50 12.28
CA GLY A 89 -6.96 -0.77 12.12
C GLY A 89 -7.42 -1.08 10.69
N SER A 90 -6.61 -0.80 9.65
CA SER A 90 -6.96 -1.08 8.25
C SER A 90 -6.27 -2.35 7.76
N ALA A 91 -6.52 -3.45 8.46
CA ALA A 91 -6.21 -4.78 7.95
C ALA A 91 -6.91 -4.95 6.61
N ARG A 92 -6.10 -5.21 5.57
CA ARG A 92 -6.46 -5.53 4.18
C ARG A 92 -7.94 -5.87 4.02
N SER A 93 -8.60 -5.19 3.07
CA SER A 93 -9.90 -5.55 2.48
C SER A 93 -9.85 -6.88 1.69
N ASP A 94 -9.04 -7.83 2.17
CA ASP A 94 -9.10 -9.22 1.76
C ASP A 94 -10.44 -9.77 2.25
N PHE A 95 -11.45 -9.55 1.42
CA PHE A 95 -12.83 -10.01 1.59
C PHE A 95 -12.91 -11.52 1.85
N SER A 96 -11.84 -12.27 1.58
CA SER A 96 -11.78 -13.72 1.70
C SER A 96 -11.46 -14.26 3.11
N ALA A 97 -11.00 -13.42 4.05
CA ALA A 97 -10.35 -13.90 5.27
C ALA A 97 -11.09 -13.64 6.60
N ARG A 98 -12.27 -12.98 6.61
CA ARG A 98 -12.93 -12.57 7.87
C ARG A 98 -14.20 -13.37 8.18
N LYS A 99 -14.10 -14.23 9.19
CA LYS A 99 -15.23 -14.89 9.89
C LYS A 99 -16.11 -13.88 10.66
N ASP A 100 -15.51 -12.72 10.93
CA ASP A 100 -15.92 -11.56 11.72
C ASP A 100 -16.91 -10.61 11.00
N HIS A 101 -17.27 -10.89 9.74
CA HIS A 101 -18.27 -10.09 9.02
C HIS A 101 -19.71 -10.35 9.50
N ALA A 102 -20.02 -11.58 9.91
CA ALA A 102 -21.33 -11.93 10.46
C ALA A 102 -21.60 -11.16 11.77
N GLU A 103 -20.59 -11.03 12.62
CA GLU A 103 -20.67 -10.32 13.90
C GLU A 103 -20.86 -8.82 13.72
N THR A 104 -20.25 -8.23 12.68
CA THR A 104 -20.41 -6.80 12.35
C THR A 104 -21.82 -6.50 11.85
N ILE A 105 -22.41 -7.36 11.01
CA ILE A 105 -23.80 -7.21 10.55
C ILE A 105 -24.77 -7.35 11.72
N GLN A 106 -24.54 -8.34 12.59
CA GLN A 106 -25.37 -8.58 13.77
C GLN A 106 -25.41 -7.37 14.71
N LYS A 107 -24.28 -6.65 14.84
CA LYS A 107 -24.18 -5.43 15.66
C LYS A 107 -25.13 -4.31 15.22
N TYR A 108 -25.40 -4.18 13.92
CA TYR A 108 -26.25 -3.11 13.37
C TYR A 108 -27.62 -3.62 12.93
N ASN A 109 -28.02 -4.82 13.36
CA ASN A 109 -29.27 -5.43 12.93
C ASN A 109 -30.49 -4.56 13.25
N ASP A 110 -30.47 -3.85 14.37
CA ASP A 110 -31.57 -2.96 14.77
C ASP A 110 -31.65 -1.70 13.90
N GLU A 111 -30.52 -1.16 13.44
CA GLU A 111 -30.46 -0.03 12.51
C GLU A 111 -30.84 -0.44 11.08
N ILE A 112 -30.44 -1.65 10.66
CA ILE A 112 -30.78 -2.22 9.34
C ILE A 112 -32.28 -2.50 9.23
N ASN A 113 -32.91 -2.93 10.32
CA ASN A 113 -34.34 -3.27 10.36
C ASN A 113 -35.24 -2.14 10.90
N ALA A 114 -34.72 -0.91 11.02
CA ALA A 114 -35.49 0.24 11.46
C ALA A 114 -36.35 0.82 10.31
N GLY A 115 -37.43 0.14 9.92
CA GLY A 115 -38.38 0.70 8.95
C GLY A 115 -39.23 -0.32 8.19
N ILE A 116 -40.02 0.19 7.24
CA ILE A 116 -41.03 -0.54 6.45
C ILE A 116 -40.40 -1.37 5.30
N PHE A 117 -39.09 -1.22 5.04
CA PHE A 117 -38.40 -1.84 3.91
C PHE A 117 -37.32 -2.83 4.38
N GLU A 118 -37.23 -3.98 3.70
CA GLU A 118 -36.18 -4.98 3.88
C GLU A 118 -35.04 -4.77 2.86
N VAL A 119 -33.78 -4.82 3.32
CA VAL A 119 -32.59 -4.77 2.45
C VAL A 119 -32.00 -6.18 2.32
N VAL A 120 -32.04 -6.75 1.11
CA VAL A 120 -31.46 -8.07 0.82
C VAL A 120 -30.14 -7.95 0.06
N LEU A 121 -29.03 -8.26 0.72
CA LEU A 121 -27.71 -8.32 0.08
C LEU A 121 -27.45 -9.72 -0.50
N ARG A 122 -27.13 -9.81 -1.79
CA ARG A 122 -26.74 -11.07 -2.46
C ARG A 122 -25.30 -11.02 -2.95
N ARG A 123 -24.57 -12.13 -2.77
CA ARG A 123 -23.21 -12.30 -3.31
C ARG A 123 -23.26 -12.34 -4.83
N VAL A 124 -22.66 -11.36 -5.50
CA VAL A 124 -22.42 -11.40 -6.95
C VAL A 124 -21.22 -12.32 -7.21
N LYS A 125 -21.41 -13.36 -8.02
CA LYS A 125 -20.28 -14.11 -8.59
C LYS A 125 -19.60 -13.19 -9.60
N ARG A 126 -18.31 -12.90 -9.41
CA ARG A 126 -17.48 -12.32 -10.46
C ARG A 126 -16.81 -13.48 -11.18
N ASP A 127 -17.04 -13.57 -12.48
CA ASP A 127 -16.36 -14.50 -13.38
C ASP A 127 -14.89 -14.10 -13.58
#